data_AF-A0A101FWD0-F1
#
_entry.id   AF-A0A101FWD0-F1
#
_cell.length_a   1.000
_cell.length_b   1.000
_cell.length_c   1.000
_cell.angle_alpha   90.00
_cell.angle_beta   90.00
_cell.angle_gamma   90.00
#
_symmetry.space_group_name_H-M   'P 1'
#
loop_
_entity.id
_entity.type
_entity.pdbx_description
1 polymer ?
#
loop_
_entity_poly.entity_id
_entity_poly.type
_entity_poly.pdbx_seq_one_letter_code
_entity_poly.pdbx_strand_id
1 'polypeptide(L)'
;MRSPIFVIGHVNPDTDSIAAAIGYAWLLHERDGKDAIAARSGVINLQTSWVLDFLGIKAPYLLNDASPKFSSVAVHLDTTTPDKPLSEAWGIASKTGGVAPIVTDENKPFGLVTGASLFRLMADYVGPNATANDIAVNQILELPCREAADTSVPHFNESTRIKDLIRKVLREEGDDFWVVDDKGRYAGIARKSDLLHPPRIKLILVDHNEAQQAVSSFEEAELLEILDHHRLGNLPTNTPIL
;
A
#
# COMPACT_ATOMS: atom_id res chain seq x y z
N MET A 1 2.75 -10.80 -2.80
CA MET A 1 1.83 -11.69 -2.06
C MET A 1 0.41 -11.41 -2.54
N ARG A 2 -0.46 -12.42 -2.64
CA ARG A 2 -1.86 -12.19 -3.00
C ARG A 2 -2.57 -11.54 -1.80
N SER A 3 -3.31 -10.46 -2.02
CA SER A 3 -4.16 -9.87 -0.99
C SER A 3 -5.29 -10.84 -0.63
N PRO A 4 -5.60 -11.04 0.67
CA PRO A 4 -6.69 -11.90 1.09
C PRO A 4 -8.04 -11.36 0.61
N ILE A 5 -9.03 -12.25 0.52
CA ILE A 5 -10.42 -11.93 0.27
C ILE A 5 -11.10 -11.69 1.61
N PHE A 6 -11.67 -10.51 1.81
CA PHE A 6 -12.42 -10.21 3.03
C PHE A 6 -13.89 -10.56 2.83
N VAL A 7 -14.42 -11.40 3.71
CA VAL A 7 -15.85 -11.69 3.79
C VAL A 7 -16.44 -10.82 4.89
N ILE A 8 -17.38 -9.96 4.55
CA ILE A 8 -17.88 -8.91 5.44
C ILE A 8 -19.38 -8.72 5.23
N GLY A 9 -20.11 -8.46 6.31
CA GLY A 9 -21.50 -8.02 6.21
C GLY A 9 -21.68 -6.57 6.63
N HIS A 10 -22.85 -6.24 7.18
CA HIS A 10 -23.27 -4.85 7.33
C HIS A 10 -22.46 -4.08 8.37
N VAL A 11 -22.44 -2.76 8.19
CA VAL A 11 -21.70 -1.76 8.98
C VAL A 11 -22.05 -1.77 10.47
N ASN A 12 -23.23 -2.27 10.84
CA ASN A 12 -23.70 -2.40 12.23
C ASN A 12 -23.82 -3.87 12.63
N PRO A 13 -22.72 -4.65 12.62
CA PRO A 13 -22.75 -6.10 12.53
C PRO A 13 -23.53 -6.74 13.68
N ASP A 14 -24.58 -7.49 13.32
CA ASP A 14 -25.34 -8.35 14.22
C ASP A 14 -24.79 -9.78 14.19
N THR A 15 -25.45 -10.68 14.93
CA THR A 15 -24.98 -12.06 15.05
C THR A 15 -25.03 -12.79 13.71
N ASP A 16 -26.05 -12.53 12.90
CA ASP A 16 -26.26 -13.20 11.62
C ASP A 16 -25.18 -12.80 10.62
N SER A 17 -24.90 -11.49 10.52
CA SER A 17 -23.82 -10.97 9.68
C SER A 17 -22.44 -11.51 10.07
N ILE A 18 -22.13 -11.55 11.37
CA ILE A 18 -20.85 -12.09 11.86
C ILE A 18 -20.75 -13.59 11.62
N ALA A 19 -21.81 -14.34 11.89
CA ALA A 19 -21.85 -15.78 11.67
C ALA A 19 -21.69 -16.13 10.18
N ALA A 20 -22.38 -15.40 9.30
CA ALA A 20 -22.27 -15.55 7.86
C ALA A 20 -20.84 -15.26 7.37
N ALA A 21 -20.20 -14.19 7.86
CA ALA A 21 -18.84 -13.86 7.48
C ALA A 21 -17.83 -14.93 7.91
N ILE A 22 -17.94 -15.43 9.14
CA ILE A 22 -17.10 -16.52 9.66
C ILE A 22 -17.31 -17.81 8.87
N GLY A 23 -18.57 -18.24 8.73
CA GLY A 23 -18.92 -19.49 8.07
C GLY A 23 -18.52 -19.50 6.60
N TYR A 24 -18.75 -18.38 5.89
CA TYR A 24 -18.43 -18.31 4.47
C TYR A 24 -16.92 -18.19 4.21
N ALA A 25 -16.18 -17.42 5.03
CA ALA A 25 -14.72 -17.40 4.95
C ALA A 25 -14.11 -18.79 5.19
N TRP A 26 -14.61 -19.50 6.21
CA TRP A 26 -14.19 -20.88 6.49
C TRP A 26 -14.50 -21.82 5.31
N LEU A 27 -15.71 -21.75 4.75
CA LEU A 27 -16.11 -22.57 3.60
C LEU A 27 -15.23 -22.33 2.38
N LEU A 28 -14.92 -21.07 2.05
CA LEU A 28 -14.04 -20.73 0.93
C LEU A 28 -12.62 -21.25 1.13
N HIS A 29 -12.14 -21.24 2.38
CA HIS A 29 -10.85 -21.81 2.71
C HIS A 29 -10.85 -23.33 2.53
N GLU A 30 -11.83 -24.03 3.11
CA GLU A 30 -11.90 -25.50 3.11
C GLU A 30 -12.22 -26.08 1.73
N ARG A 31 -13.17 -25.47 1.00
CA ARG A 31 -13.65 -25.96 -0.29
C ARG A 31 -12.74 -25.56 -1.45
N ASP A 32 -12.28 -24.31 -1.47
CA ASP A 32 -11.61 -23.72 -2.64
C ASP A 32 -10.11 -23.44 -2.41
N GLY A 33 -9.60 -23.61 -1.19
CA GLY A 33 -8.22 -23.22 -0.83
C GLY A 33 -7.98 -21.71 -0.97
N LYS A 34 -9.03 -20.89 -0.92
CA LYS A 34 -8.92 -19.43 -1.01
C LYS A 34 -8.40 -18.85 0.30
N ASP A 35 -7.57 -17.82 0.20
CA ASP A 35 -7.15 -17.01 1.34
C ASP A 35 -8.28 -16.02 1.70
N ALA A 36 -9.27 -16.51 2.44
CA ALA A 36 -10.45 -15.77 2.85
C ALA A 36 -10.41 -15.47 4.36
N ILE A 37 -10.65 -14.20 4.72
CA ILE A 37 -10.62 -13.71 6.10
C ILE A 37 -11.99 -13.14 6.44
N ALA A 38 -12.59 -13.63 7.51
CA ALA A 38 -13.79 -13.03 8.07
C ALA A 38 -13.48 -11.64 8.63
N ALA A 39 -14.26 -10.64 8.22
CA ALA A 39 -14.15 -9.26 8.65
C ALA A 39 -15.48 -8.69 9.13
N ARG A 40 -15.37 -7.61 9.91
CA ARG A 40 -16.47 -6.79 10.39
C ARG A 40 -16.19 -5.32 10.08
N SER A 41 -17.24 -4.57 9.77
CA SER A 41 -17.17 -3.15 9.38
C SER A 41 -17.49 -2.18 10.52
N GLY A 42 -17.85 -2.71 11.70
CA GLY A 42 -18.20 -1.93 12.88
C GLY A 42 -17.99 -2.66 14.20
N VAL A 43 -18.41 -2.03 15.29
CA VAL A 43 -18.39 -2.61 16.63
C VAL A 43 -19.48 -3.67 16.72
N ILE A 44 -19.15 -4.87 17.21
CA ILE A 44 -20.13 -5.93 17.44
C ILE A 44 -21.01 -5.61 18.64
N ASN A 45 -22.28 -5.96 18.57
CA ASN A 45 -23.20 -5.79 19.69
C ASN A 45 -22.89 -6.77 20.85
N LEU A 46 -23.48 -6.53 22.03
CA LEU A 46 -23.23 -7.33 23.24
C LEU A 46 -23.63 -8.81 23.07
N GLN A 47 -24.74 -9.07 22.36
CA GLN A 47 -25.20 -10.43 22.09
C GLN A 47 -24.17 -11.20 21.25
N THR A 48 -23.71 -10.60 20.15
CA THR A 48 -22.70 -11.19 19.27
C THR A 48 -21.38 -11.42 20.02
N SER A 49 -20.93 -10.45 20.83
CA SER A 49 -19.73 -10.62 21.66
C SER A 49 -19.88 -11.81 22.62
N TRP A 50 -21.01 -11.89 23.33
CA TRP A 50 -21.28 -12.97 24.25
C TRP A 50 -21.29 -14.34 23.55
N VAL A 51 -21.90 -14.43 22.36
CA VAL A 51 -21.91 -15.67 21.57
C VAL A 51 -20.50 -16.09 21.16
N LEU A 52 -19.68 -15.16 20.67
CA LEU A 52 -18.29 -15.43 20.30
C LEU A 52 -17.46 -15.90 21.49
N ASP A 53 -17.58 -15.22 22.63
CA ASP A 53 -16.87 -15.57 23.87
C ASP A 53 -17.32 -16.93 24.41
N PHE A 54 -18.63 -17.20 24.40
CA PHE A 54 -19.20 -18.48 24.82
C PHE A 54 -18.69 -19.64 23.96
N LEU A 55 -18.52 -19.41 22.66
CA LEU A 55 -18.02 -20.42 21.71
C LEU A 55 -16.48 -20.46 21.62
N GLY A 56 -15.77 -19.55 22.29
CA GLY A 56 -14.31 -19.45 22.20
C GLY A 56 -13.80 -19.03 20.81
N ILE A 57 -14.63 -18.35 20.01
CA ILE A 57 -14.29 -17.89 18.66
C ILE A 57 -13.76 -16.47 18.72
N LYS A 58 -12.59 -16.23 18.13
CA LYS A 58 -12.04 -14.87 18.03
C LYS A 58 -12.92 -14.00 17.14
N ALA A 59 -13.19 -12.77 17.58
CA ALA A 59 -13.90 -11.80 16.76
C ALA A 59 -13.22 -11.56 15.40
N PRO A 60 -14.00 -11.40 14.31
CA PRO A 60 -13.48 -11.10 12.98
C PRO A 60 -12.62 -9.84 12.91
N TYR A 61 -11.79 -9.78 11.87
CA TYR A 61 -10.90 -8.63 11.61
C TYR A 61 -11.71 -7.35 11.42
N LEU A 62 -11.29 -6.25 12.03
CA LEU A 62 -11.97 -4.96 11.87
C LEU A 62 -11.50 -4.26 10.60
N LEU A 63 -12.36 -4.22 9.58
CA LEU A 63 -12.16 -3.49 8.34
C LEU A 63 -13.12 -2.29 8.28
N ASN A 64 -12.67 -1.12 8.74
CA ASN A 64 -13.52 0.08 8.81
C ASN A 64 -13.68 0.82 7.47
N ASP A 65 -12.68 0.68 6.59
CA ASP A 65 -12.55 1.46 5.35
C ASP A 65 -11.86 0.58 4.30
N ALA A 66 -12.46 0.47 3.12
CA ALA A 66 -11.98 -0.35 2.03
C ALA A 66 -11.07 0.40 1.03
N SER A 67 -10.80 1.69 1.28
CA SER A 67 -9.91 2.48 0.43
C SER A 67 -8.46 2.00 0.54
N PRO A 68 -7.74 1.96 -0.60
CA PRO A 68 -6.31 1.70 -0.59
C PRO A 68 -5.53 2.78 0.17
N LYS A 69 -4.56 2.33 0.96
CA LYS A 69 -3.64 3.17 1.72
C LYS A 69 -2.26 3.18 1.08
N PHE A 70 -1.41 4.14 1.41
CA PHE A 70 -0.02 4.15 0.90
C PHE A 70 0.72 2.85 1.26
N SER A 71 0.40 2.22 2.39
CA SER A 71 0.94 0.90 2.76
C SER A 71 0.66 -0.20 1.73
N SER A 72 -0.41 -0.11 0.92
CA SER A 72 -0.76 -1.16 -0.05
C SER A 72 0.06 -1.06 -1.35
N VAL A 73 0.71 0.06 -1.60
CA VAL A 73 1.58 0.30 -2.77
C VAL A 73 3.04 0.52 -2.38
N ALA A 74 3.35 0.59 -1.08
CA ALA A 74 4.70 0.75 -0.57
C ALA A 74 5.51 -0.53 -0.79
N VAL A 75 6.57 -0.43 -1.57
CA VAL A 75 7.52 -1.52 -1.76
C VAL A 75 8.76 -1.22 -0.93
N HIS A 76 9.09 -2.12 0.00
CA HIS A 76 10.32 -2.03 0.76
C HIS A 76 11.50 -2.40 -0.16
N LEU A 77 12.45 -1.49 -0.32
CA LEU A 77 13.65 -1.67 -1.14
C LEU A 77 14.88 -1.73 -0.24
N ASP A 78 15.94 -2.38 -0.74
CA ASP A 78 17.25 -2.30 -0.10
C ASP A 78 17.68 -0.84 0.01
N THR A 79 18.35 -0.48 1.11
CA THR A 79 18.76 0.90 1.40
C THR A 79 20.25 1.00 1.65
N THR A 80 20.80 2.19 1.48
CA THR A 80 22.16 2.53 1.93
C THR A 80 22.16 3.88 2.67
N THR A 81 23.31 4.31 3.19
CA THR A 81 23.43 5.54 3.98
C THR A 81 24.14 6.66 3.23
N PRO A 82 23.99 7.94 3.65
CA PRO A 82 24.48 9.09 2.86
C PRO A 82 25.99 9.12 2.65
N ASP A 83 26.76 8.49 3.54
CA ASP A 83 28.23 8.48 3.52
C ASP A 83 28.81 7.27 2.78
N LYS A 84 27.96 6.33 2.37
CA LYS A 84 28.36 5.19 1.53
C LYS A 84 28.62 5.64 0.09
N PRO A 85 29.45 4.91 -0.67
CA PRO A 85 29.76 5.27 -2.04
C PRO A 85 28.55 5.08 -2.98
N LEU A 86 28.45 5.92 -4.01
CA LEU A 86 27.39 5.85 -5.03
C LEU A 86 27.33 4.51 -5.75
N SER A 87 28.43 3.76 -5.82
CA SER A 87 28.45 2.38 -6.33
C SER A 87 27.48 1.45 -5.59
N GLU A 88 27.27 1.65 -4.28
CA GLU A 88 26.32 0.88 -3.48
C GLU A 88 24.88 1.22 -3.86
N ALA A 89 24.57 2.52 -3.92
CA ALA A 89 23.27 3.00 -4.39
C ALA A 89 22.98 2.59 -5.84
N TRP A 90 23.98 2.61 -6.74
CA TRP A 90 23.85 2.11 -8.10
C TRP A 90 23.50 0.62 -8.12
N GLY A 91 24.15 -0.18 -7.28
CA GLY A 91 23.85 -1.59 -7.11
C GLY A 91 22.40 -1.84 -6.69
N ILE A 92 21.88 -1.06 -5.75
CA ILE A 92 20.47 -1.09 -5.35
C ILE A 92 19.57 -0.69 -6.54
N ALA A 93 19.79 0.50 -7.10
CA ALA A 93 18.97 1.06 -8.19
C ALA A 93 18.88 0.11 -9.39
N SER A 94 19.95 -0.60 -9.73
CA SER A 94 19.96 -1.57 -10.83
C SER A 94 19.01 -2.76 -10.65
N LYS A 95 18.64 -3.08 -9.40
CA LYS A 95 17.77 -4.22 -9.03
C LYS A 95 16.33 -3.80 -8.71
N THR A 96 16.11 -2.52 -8.41
CA THR A 96 14.85 -1.97 -7.88
C THR A 96 14.08 -1.13 -8.90
N GLY A 97 14.46 -1.18 -10.17
CA GLY A 97 13.85 -0.38 -11.23
C GLY A 97 14.28 1.09 -11.19
N GLY A 98 15.56 1.35 -10.91
CA GLY A 98 16.20 2.65 -11.08
C GLY A 98 16.17 3.56 -9.85
N VAL A 99 15.82 3.06 -8.66
CA VAL A 99 15.67 3.87 -7.44
C VAL A 99 16.42 3.25 -6.26
N ALA A 100 17.30 4.01 -5.64
CA ALA A 100 17.97 3.64 -4.41
C ALA A 100 17.56 4.59 -3.27
N PRO A 101 16.81 4.11 -2.26
CA PRO A 101 16.53 4.88 -1.07
C PRO A 101 17.79 5.05 -0.21
N ILE A 102 18.11 6.29 0.09
CA ILE A 102 19.16 6.65 1.04
C ILE A 102 18.50 7.01 2.36
N VAL A 103 18.85 6.30 3.42
CA VAL A 103 18.32 6.50 4.78
C VAL A 103 19.45 6.81 5.75
N THR A 104 19.15 7.58 6.78
CA THR A 104 20.05 7.79 7.92
C THR A 104 20.20 6.51 8.75
N ASP A 105 21.17 6.49 9.67
CA ASP A 105 21.37 5.38 10.59
C ASP A 105 20.15 5.10 11.50
N GLU A 106 19.26 6.07 11.68
CA GLU A 106 17.99 5.94 12.41
C GLU A 106 16.83 5.41 11.54
N ASN A 107 17.12 4.94 10.32
CA ASN A 107 16.14 4.55 9.31
C ASN A 107 15.17 5.67 8.91
N LYS A 108 15.60 6.94 8.98
CA LYS A 108 14.83 8.08 8.45
C LYS A 108 15.23 8.36 6.99
N PRO A 109 14.28 8.66 6.10
CA PRO A 109 14.57 9.12 4.75
C PRO A 109 15.59 10.27 4.72
N PHE A 110 16.61 10.14 3.88
CA PHE A 110 17.57 11.21 3.59
C PHE A 110 17.34 11.76 2.18
N GLY A 111 17.28 10.88 1.17
CA GLY A 111 17.01 11.25 -0.22
C GLY A 111 16.99 10.04 -1.15
N LEU A 112 16.51 10.21 -2.38
CA LEU A 112 16.51 9.15 -3.38
C LEU A 112 17.64 9.35 -4.39
N VAL A 113 18.37 8.29 -4.68
CA VAL A 113 19.27 8.24 -5.82
C VAL A 113 18.56 7.52 -6.96
N THR A 114 18.28 8.25 -8.03
CA THR A 114 17.69 7.74 -9.28
C THR A 114 18.65 7.93 -10.45
N GLY A 115 18.34 7.30 -11.59
CA GLY A 115 19.09 7.52 -12.84
C GLY A 115 19.16 9.00 -13.25
N ALA A 116 18.08 9.77 -13.06
CA ALA A 116 18.07 11.20 -13.33
C ALA A 116 18.98 11.99 -12.38
N SER A 117 18.98 11.64 -11.09
CA SER A 117 19.83 12.29 -10.10
C SER A 117 21.33 12.03 -10.35
N LEU A 118 21.68 10.81 -10.75
CA LEU A 118 23.03 10.40 -11.12
C LEU A 118 23.47 11.09 -12.42
N PHE A 119 22.58 11.15 -13.41
CA PHE A 119 22.84 11.85 -14.65
C PHE A 119 23.12 13.35 -14.41
N ARG A 120 22.34 14.01 -13.56
CA ARG A 120 22.58 15.41 -13.17
C ARG A 120 23.95 15.59 -12.54
N LEU A 121 24.31 14.73 -11.58
CA LEU A 121 25.64 14.77 -10.95
C LEU A 121 26.75 14.59 -12.00
N MET A 122 26.63 13.59 -12.88
CA MET A 122 27.60 13.37 -13.95
C MET A 122 27.70 14.56 -14.91
N ALA A 123 26.58 15.18 -15.25
CA ALA A 123 26.55 16.36 -16.11
C ALA A 123 27.26 17.56 -15.48
N ASP A 124 27.21 17.70 -14.15
CA ASP A 124 27.94 18.75 -13.43
C ASP A 124 29.47 18.55 -13.49
N TYR A 125 29.93 17.29 -13.51
CA TYR A 125 31.36 16.94 -13.58
C TYR A 125 31.92 16.76 -15.00
N VAL A 126 31.09 16.40 -15.98
CA VAL A 126 31.51 16.03 -17.35
C VAL A 126 30.93 16.97 -18.43
N GLY A 127 30.12 17.95 -18.02
CA GLY A 127 29.45 18.89 -18.93
C GLY A 127 30.38 19.90 -19.62
N PRO A 128 29.91 20.59 -20.68
CA PRO A 128 30.73 21.49 -21.51
C PRO A 128 31.30 22.72 -20.78
N ASN A 129 30.83 23.02 -19.56
CA ASN A 129 31.33 24.09 -18.69
C ASN A 129 31.97 23.57 -17.39
N ALA A 130 32.27 22.26 -17.30
CA ALA A 130 32.91 21.69 -16.12
C ALA A 130 34.28 22.37 -15.91
N THR A 131 34.51 22.83 -14.69
CA THR A 131 35.80 23.38 -14.26
C THR A 131 36.79 22.22 -14.29
N ALA A 132 37.50 22.09 -15.42
CA ALA A 132 38.66 21.24 -15.66
C ALA A 132 38.91 20.14 -14.62
N ASN A 133 38.28 18.98 -14.80
CA ASN A 133 38.85 17.69 -14.40
C ASN A 133 38.18 16.59 -15.23
N ASP A 134 38.98 15.82 -15.97
CA ASP A 134 38.59 14.53 -16.55
C ASP A 134 38.36 13.52 -15.41
N ILE A 135 37.27 13.69 -14.65
CA ILE A 135 36.89 12.73 -13.62
C ILE A 135 36.31 11.51 -14.33
N ALA A 136 36.95 10.37 -14.12
CA ALA A 136 36.49 9.12 -14.68
C ALA A 136 35.22 8.63 -13.95
N VAL A 137 34.34 7.93 -14.66
CA VAL A 137 33.05 7.44 -14.12
C VAL A 137 33.22 6.64 -12.83
N ASN A 138 34.30 5.86 -12.70
CA ASN A 138 34.62 5.12 -11.48
C ASN A 138 34.87 6.03 -10.27
N GLN A 139 35.50 7.19 -10.46
CA GLN A 139 35.73 8.17 -9.38
C GLN A 139 34.41 8.82 -8.93
N ILE A 140 33.47 9.05 -9.86
CA ILE A 140 32.13 9.53 -9.52
C ILE A 140 31.40 8.49 -8.66
N LEU A 141 31.52 7.20 -8.97
CA LEU A 141 30.89 6.13 -8.20
C LEU A 141 31.49 5.92 -6.80
N GLU A 142 32.67 6.48 -6.52
CA GLU A 142 33.28 6.51 -5.18
C GLU A 142 32.79 7.69 -4.33
N LEU A 143 32.14 8.70 -4.93
CA LEU A 143 31.59 9.82 -4.19
C LEU A 143 30.49 9.34 -3.21
N PRO A 144 30.32 10.04 -2.08
CA PRO A 144 29.24 9.76 -1.14
C PRO A 144 27.84 9.87 -1.77
N CYS A 145 26.91 8.99 -1.37
CA CYS A 145 25.52 9.00 -1.83
C CYS A 145 24.83 10.36 -1.68
N ARG A 146 25.18 11.13 -0.64
CA ARG A 146 24.66 12.49 -0.42
C ARG A 146 24.86 13.46 -1.58
N GLU A 147 25.85 13.24 -2.43
CA GLU A 147 26.14 14.10 -3.58
C GLU A 147 25.11 13.96 -4.71
N ALA A 148 24.54 12.76 -4.88
CA ALA A 148 23.51 12.51 -5.90
C ALA A 148 22.09 12.51 -5.32
N ALA A 149 21.92 12.25 -4.02
CA ALA A 149 20.61 12.03 -3.42
C ALA A 149 19.69 13.26 -3.54
N ASP A 150 18.51 13.07 -4.11
CA ASP A 150 17.45 14.07 -4.11
C ASP A 150 16.72 14.06 -2.76
N THR A 151 16.93 15.11 -1.97
CA THR A 151 16.33 15.29 -0.63
C THR A 151 14.97 15.99 -0.67
N SER A 152 14.49 16.40 -1.85
CA SER A 152 13.22 17.13 -2.02
C SER A 152 12.01 16.22 -2.17
N VAL A 153 12.23 14.91 -2.28
CA VAL A 153 11.20 13.90 -2.52
C VAL A 153 10.12 13.94 -1.42
N PRO A 154 8.83 14.07 -1.79
CA PRO A 154 7.74 14.09 -0.82
C PRO A 154 7.63 12.81 0.01
N HIS A 155 7.15 12.97 1.24
CA HIS A 155 6.89 11.90 2.19
C HIS A 155 5.38 11.73 2.41
N PHE A 156 4.92 10.49 2.40
CA PHE A 156 3.54 10.10 2.68
C PHE A 156 3.50 9.05 3.79
N ASN A 157 2.56 9.19 4.73
CA ASN A 157 2.42 8.22 5.82
C ASN A 157 1.68 6.96 5.33
N GLU A 158 2.17 5.79 5.72
CA GLU A 158 1.68 4.48 5.27
C GLU A 158 0.18 4.26 5.56
N SER A 159 -0.32 4.82 6.66
CA SER A 159 -1.71 4.67 7.10
C SER A 159 -2.69 5.57 6.34
N THR A 160 -2.18 6.55 5.59
CA THR A 160 -2.99 7.54 4.87
C THR A 160 -3.65 6.92 3.64
N ARG A 161 -4.89 7.32 3.37
CA ARG A 161 -5.63 6.88 2.18
C ARG A 161 -5.11 7.58 0.93
N ILE A 162 -4.95 6.83 -0.15
CA ILE A 162 -4.37 7.36 -1.40
C ILE A 162 -5.28 8.45 -1.98
N LYS A 163 -6.60 8.24 -1.99
CA LYS A 163 -7.58 9.21 -2.51
C LYS A 163 -7.52 10.58 -1.85
N ASP A 164 -7.11 10.65 -0.59
CA ASP A 164 -7.05 11.91 0.16
C ASP A 164 -5.90 12.80 -0.35
N LEU A 165 -4.84 12.19 -0.91
CA LEU A 165 -3.62 12.87 -1.36
C LEU A 165 -3.31 12.69 -2.85
N ILE A 166 -4.13 11.97 -3.62
CA ILE A 166 -3.86 11.70 -5.05
C ILE A 166 -3.70 12.98 -5.88
N ARG A 167 -4.49 14.02 -5.59
CA ARG A 167 -4.38 15.33 -6.28
C ARG A 167 -3.06 16.04 -5.99
N LYS A 168 -2.47 15.83 -4.80
CA LYS A 168 -1.16 16.35 -4.45
C LYS A 168 -0.09 15.60 -5.24
N VAL A 169 -0.10 14.26 -5.16
CA VAL A 169 0.79 13.36 -5.90
C VAL A 169 0.83 13.68 -7.39
N LEU A 170 -0.34 13.92 -8.01
CA LEU A 170 -0.43 14.22 -9.44
C LEU A 170 0.27 15.51 -9.86
N ARG A 171 0.44 16.48 -8.94
CA ARG A 171 1.12 17.75 -9.21
C ARG A 171 2.62 17.70 -8.99
N GLU A 172 3.13 16.67 -8.32
CA GLU A 172 4.57 16.49 -8.12
C GLU A 172 5.22 16.08 -9.46
N GLU A 173 6.41 16.64 -9.72
CA GLU A 173 7.18 16.34 -10.94
C GLU A 173 7.80 14.93 -10.89
N GLY A 174 8.14 14.45 -9.70
CA GLY A 174 8.73 13.12 -9.49
C GLY A 174 7.73 11.97 -9.59
N ASP A 175 8.25 10.79 -9.91
CA ASP A 175 7.48 9.54 -10.05
C ASP A 175 7.63 8.59 -8.85
N ASP A 176 8.58 8.81 -7.97
CA ASP A 176 8.86 7.98 -6.80
C ASP A 176 8.70 8.81 -5.53
N PHE A 177 8.02 8.23 -4.53
CA PHE A 177 7.70 8.91 -3.28
C PHE A 177 8.07 8.06 -2.07
N TRP A 178 8.48 8.72 -1.00
CA TRP A 178 8.71 8.05 0.28
C TRP A 178 7.39 7.67 0.94
N VAL A 179 7.33 6.42 1.41
CA VAL A 179 6.33 5.98 2.37
C VAL A 179 7.01 5.79 3.72
N VAL A 180 6.44 6.42 4.75
CA VAL A 180 6.96 6.42 6.11
C VAL A 180 5.94 5.93 7.13
N ASP A 181 6.42 5.38 8.23
CA ASP A 181 5.60 5.05 9.39
C ASP A 181 5.20 6.31 10.19
N ASP A 182 4.44 6.13 11.27
CA ASP A 182 4.01 7.22 12.16
C ASP A 182 5.16 7.94 12.88
N LYS A 183 6.36 7.35 12.91
CA LYS A 183 7.58 7.92 13.49
C LYS A 183 8.46 8.60 12.41
N GLY A 184 8.02 8.65 11.17
CA GLY A 184 8.78 9.18 10.04
C GLY A 184 9.92 8.28 9.57
N ARG A 185 9.91 7.00 9.94
CA ARG A 185 10.91 6.02 9.50
C ARG A 185 10.51 5.42 8.17
N TYR A 186 11.50 5.02 7.38
CA TYR A 186 11.29 4.40 6.08
C TYR A 186 10.47 3.12 6.19
N ALA A 187 9.33 3.10 5.49
CA ALA A 187 8.48 1.93 5.32
C ALA A 187 8.60 1.35 3.90
N GLY A 188 8.69 2.21 2.88
CA GLY A 188 8.85 1.78 1.49
C GLY A 188 8.89 2.95 0.50
N ILE A 189 8.99 2.61 -0.78
CA ILE A 189 8.83 3.55 -1.91
C ILE A 189 7.52 3.24 -2.62
N ALA A 190 6.75 4.28 -2.93
CA ALA A 190 5.54 4.18 -3.76
C ALA A 190 5.79 4.89 -5.09
N ARG A 191 5.41 4.25 -6.20
CA ARG A 191 5.49 4.85 -7.54
C ARG A 191 4.18 5.52 -7.92
N LYS A 192 4.27 6.61 -8.68
CA LYS A 192 3.12 7.36 -9.19
C LYS A 192 2.16 6.47 -9.99
N SER A 193 2.68 5.53 -10.77
CA SER A 193 1.89 4.54 -11.52
C SER A 193 1.00 3.69 -10.62
N ASP A 194 1.54 3.26 -9.48
CA ASP A 194 0.85 2.37 -8.54
C ASP A 194 -0.17 3.15 -7.71
N LEU A 195 0.09 4.43 -7.43
CA LEU A 195 -0.85 5.34 -6.77
C LEU A 195 -2.06 5.68 -7.65
N LEU A 196 -1.90 5.69 -8.97
CA LEU A 196 -2.99 5.88 -9.94
C LEU A 196 -3.90 4.66 -10.07
N HIS A 197 -3.33 3.47 -9.91
CA HIS A 197 -4.04 2.20 -10.01
C HIS A 197 -3.75 1.32 -8.79
N PRO A 198 -4.14 1.76 -7.58
CA PRO A 198 -3.79 1.04 -6.37
C PRO A 198 -4.50 -0.31 -6.33
N PRO A 199 -3.87 -1.33 -5.72
CA PRO A 199 -4.50 -2.62 -5.54
C PRO A 199 -5.76 -2.45 -4.70
N ARG A 200 -6.89 -2.95 -5.22
CA ARG A 200 -8.17 -2.90 -4.55
C ARG A 200 -8.30 -4.03 -3.53
N ILE A 201 -8.95 -3.73 -2.42
CA ILE A 201 -9.31 -4.75 -1.45
C ILE A 201 -10.37 -5.65 -2.06
N LYS A 202 -10.20 -6.97 -1.97
CA LYS A 202 -11.17 -7.95 -2.45
C LYS A 202 -12.22 -8.18 -1.39
N LEU A 203 -13.48 -7.93 -1.73
CA LEU A 203 -14.62 -8.07 -0.82
C LEU A 203 -15.63 -9.09 -1.33
N ILE A 204 -16.19 -9.81 -0.38
CA ILE A 204 -17.43 -10.57 -0.53
C ILE A 204 -18.41 -10.02 0.49
N LEU A 205 -19.58 -9.59 0.02
CA LEU A 205 -20.65 -9.12 0.90
C LEU A 205 -21.53 -10.29 1.31
N VAL A 206 -21.83 -10.39 2.60
CA VAL A 206 -22.79 -11.36 3.15
C VAL A 206 -23.89 -10.62 3.89
N ASP A 207 -25.07 -11.23 4.01
CA ASP A 207 -26.25 -10.72 4.76
C ASP A 207 -26.94 -9.48 4.15
N HIS A 208 -26.26 -8.73 3.30
CA HIS A 208 -26.83 -7.57 2.62
C HIS A 208 -26.23 -7.33 1.24
N ASN A 209 -26.98 -6.63 0.39
CA ASN A 209 -26.51 -6.05 -0.87
C ASN A 209 -26.68 -4.53 -0.92
N GLU A 210 -27.04 -3.87 0.18
CA GLU A 210 -27.28 -2.43 0.21
C GLU A 210 -25.98 -1.65 0.43
N ALA A 211 -25.63 -0.73 -0.49
CA ALA A 211 -24.40 0.07 -0.42
C ALA A 211 -24.30 0.93 0.85
N GLN A 212 -25.43 1.41 1.37
CA GLN A 212 -25.48 2.20 2.61
C GLN A 212 -25.11 1.38 3.86
N GLN A 213 -25.24 0.05 3.77
CA GLN A 213 -24.90 -0.88 4.84
C GLN A 213 -23.49 -1.46 4.66
N ALA A 214 -22.81 -1.17 3.55
CA ALA A 214 -21.46 -1.67 3.28
C ALA A 214 -20.40 -0.94 4.10
N VAL A 215 -19.20 -1.53 4.14
CA VAL A 215 -17.99 -0.90 4.67
C VAL A 215 -17.72 0.45 3.98
N SER A 216 -17.15 1.41 4.70
CA SER A 216 -16.78 2.71 4.12
C SER A 216 -15.88 2.53 2.90
N SER A 217 -16.02 3.37 1.88
CA SER A 217 -15.24 3.28 0.64
C SER A 217 -15.41 1.97 -0.13
N PHE A 218 -16.54 1.27 0.01
CA PHE A 218 -16.79 -0.01 -0.67
C PHE A 218 -16.62 0.11 -2.21
N GLU A 219 -16.91 1.27 -2.78
CA GLU A 219 -16.77 1.55 -4.21
C GLU A 219 -15.31 1.52 -4.71
N GLU A 220 -14.35 1.67 -3.81
CA GLU A 220 -12.91 1.55 -4.09
C GLU A 220 -12.41 0.10 -4.01
N ALA A 221 -13.26 -0.82 -3.55
CA ALA A 221 -12.97 -2.24 -3.46
C ALA A 221 -13.24 -2.99 -4.79
N GLU A 222 -12.76 -4.22 -4.85
CA GLU A 222 -13.11 -5.21 -5.85
C GLU A 222 -14.15 -6.15 -5.24
N LEU A 223 -15.42 -5.96 -5.62
CA LEU A 223 -16.50 -6.84 -5.19
C LEU A 223 -16.48 -8.13 -6.01
N LEU A 224 -16.25 -9.26 -5.34
CA LEU A 224 -16.17 -10.58 -5.97
C LEU A 224 -17.52 -11.30 -5.97
N GLU A 225 -18.27 -11.20 -4.88
CA GLU A 225 -19.52 -11.94 -4.67
C GLU A 225 -20.43 -11.21 -3.68
N ILE A 226 -21.74 -11.47 -3.78
CA ILE A 226 -22.75 -11.07 -2.80
C ILE A 226 -23.57 -12.29 -2.42
N LEU A 227 -23.64 -12.59 -1.12
CA LEU A 227 -24.46 -13.65 -0.55
C LEU A 227 -25.47 -13.05 0.43
N ASP A 228 -26.65 -12.72 -0.07
CA ASP A 228 -27.70 -12.03 0.67
C ASP A 228 -29.00 -12.85 0.71
N HIS A 229 -29.63 -12.95 1.88
CA HIS A 229 -30.93 -13.59 2.07
C HIS A 229 -32.07 -12.60 2.38
N HIS A 230 -31.78 -11.30 2.46
CA HIS A 230 -32.74 -10.25 2.80
C HIS A 230 -33.43 -9.65 1.57
N ARG A 231 -32.71 -9.41 0.45
CA ARG A 231 -33.30 -8.80 -0.75
C ARG A 231 -32.63 -9.22 -2.05
N LEU A 232 -33.40 -9.56 -3.09
CA LEU A 232 -32.94 -9.71 -4.48
C LEU A 232 -33.14 -8.38 -5.23
N GLY A 233 -32.30 -7.37 -4.95
CA GLY A 233 -32.34 -6.06 -5.61
C GLY A 233 -30.92 -5.59 -5.94
N ASN A 234 -30.47 -5.82 -7.18
CA ASN A 234 -29.05 -5.79 -7.52
C ASN A 234 -28.43 -4.39 -7.55
N LEU A 235 -27.27 -4.23 -6.91
CA LEU A 235 -26.33 -3.14 -7.20
C LEU A 235 -25.66 -3.35 -8.57
N PRO A 236 -25.41 -2.28 -9.35
CA PRO A 236 -24.57 -2.38 -10.53
C PRO A 236 -23.11 -2.62 -10.14
N THR A 237 -22.48 -3.63 -10.75
CA THR A 237 -21.05 -3.91 -10.60
C THR A 237 -20.30 -3.48 -11.85
N ASN A 238 -19.07 -2.96 -11.69
CA ASN A 238 -18.21 -2.60 -12.82
C ASN A 238 -17.54 -3.83 -13.48
N THR A 239 -17.66 -4.99 -12.83
CA THR A 239 -17.16 -6.29 -13.28
C THR A 239 -18.28 -7.34 -13.14
N PRO A 240 -18.40 -8.30 -14.06
CA PRO A 240 -19.37 -9.39 -13.91
C PRO A 240 -19.07 -10.21 -12.64
N ILE A 241 -20.13 -10.55 -11.90
CA ILE A 241 -20.06 -11.49 -10.76
C ILE A 241 -19.95 -12.90 -11.37
N LEU A 242 -19.00 -13.70 -10.88
CA LEU A 242 -18.78 -15.09 -11.31
C LEU A 242 -19.64 -16.07 -10.52
#